data_AF-A0A6J7QAN4-F1
#
_entry.id   AF-A0A6J7QAN4-F1
#
_cell.length_a   1.000
_cell.length_b   1.000
_cell.length_c   1.000
_cell.angle_alpha   90.00
_cell.angle_beta   90.00
_cell.angle_gamma   90.00
#
_symmetry.space_group_name_H-M   'P 1'
#
loop_
_entity.id
_entity.type
_entity.pdbx_description
1 polymer ?
#
loop_
_entity_poly.entity_id
_entity_poly.type
_entity_poly.pdbx_seq_one_letter_code
_entity_poly.pdbx_strand_id
1 'polypeptide(L)'
;MTLEQFAEHVAARLPQTHHGVRVAGDPQRSVRTVAVCGGAGDAFLSAAAGADAYVTSDLRHHRTQDHLAADACALIDIAHWASEWPWLEQAAAVVRAAATVRGGTVVTHVSTHPTDPWTAHLGRTN
;
A
#
# COMPACT_ATOMS: atom_id res chain seq x y z
N MET A 1 -17.39 -2.61 -7.26
CA MET A 1 -15.98 -2.27 -7.02
C MET A 1 -15.57 -1.12 -7.92
N THR A 2 -15.98 0.13 -7.70
CA THR A 2 -15.37 1.27 -8.44
C THR A 2 -13.98 1.55 -7.86
N LEU A 3 -13.13 2.28 -8.59
CA LEU A 3 -11.82 2.69 -8.09
C LEU A 3 -11.93 3.54 -6.82
N GLU A 4 -12.90 4.44 -6.75
CA GLU A 4 -13.20 5.23 -5.56
C GLU A 4 -13.54 4.35 -4.36
N GLN A 5 -14.49 3.42 -4.51
CA GLN A 5 -14.85 2.45 -3.48
C GLN A 5 -13.65 1.58 -3.05
N PHE A 6 -12.78 1.22 -4.01
CA PHE A 6 -11.58 0.46 -3.70
C PHE A 6 -10.55 1.29 -2.93
N ALA A 7 -10.36 2.57 -3.27
CA ALA A 7 -9.48 3.46 -2.53
C ALA A 7 -9.97 3.70 -1.09
N GLU A 8 -11.28 3.87 -0.90
CA GLU A 8 -11.91 3.92 0.44
C GLU A 8 -11.66 2.62 1.21
N HIS A 9 -11.78 1.47 0.55
CA HIS A 9 -11.48 0.18 1.14
C HIS A 9 -10.01 0.08 1.57
N VAL A 10 -9.06 0.52 0.73
CA VAL A 10 -7.64 0.57 1.06
C VAL A 10 -7.39 1.47 2.27
N ALA A 11 -7.96 2.68 2.28
CA ALA A 11 -7.84 3.63 3.38
C ALA A 11 -8.38 3.07 4.71
N ALA A 12 -9.46 2.29 4.66
CA ALA A 12 -10.07 1.68 5.85
C ALA A 12 -9.31 0.44 6.37
N ARG A 13 -8.48 -0.19 5.54
CA ARG A 13 -7.79 -1.45 5.88
C ARG A 13 -6.32 -1.26 6.27
N LEU A 14 -5.70 -0.16 5.85
CA LEU A 14 -4.33 0.14 6.18
C LEU A 14 -4.22 1.07 7.40
N PRO A 15 -3.07 1.06 8.10
CA PRO A 15 -2.80 2.03 9.15
C PRO A 15 -3.01 3.47 8.66
N GLN A 16 -3.70 4.28 9.46
CA GLN A 16 -3.89 5.69 9.15
C GLN A 16 -2.56 6.44 9.27
N THR A 17 -2.27 7.27 8.26
CA THR A 17 -1.05 8.09 8.17
C THR A 17 -1.41 9.48 7.69
N HIS A 18 -0.50 10.44 7.89
CA HIS A 18 -0.71 11.79 7.38
C HIS A 18 -0.69 11.84 5.84
N HIS A 19 0.03 10.92 5.17
CA HIS A 19 0.01 10.81 3.70
C HIS A 19 -1.40 10.62 3.13
N GLY A 20 -2.24 9.83 3.81
CA GLY A 20 -3.56 9.44 3.33
C GLY A 20 -3.48 8.42 2.19
N VAL A 21 -4.47 8.44 1.30
CA VAL A 21 -4.51 7.63 0.07
C VAL A 21 -4.65 8.56 -1.13
N ARG A 22 -3.68 8.52 -2.04
CA ARG A 22 -3.68 9.30 -3.27
C ARG A 22 -4.08 8.39 -4.43
N VAL A 23 -5.03 8.81 -5.23
CA VAL A 23 -5.60 8.01 -6.33
C VAL A 23 -5.34 8.70 -7.65
N ALA A 24 -4.97 7.94 -8.67
CA ALA A 24 -4.78 8.42 -10.04
C ALA A 24 -5.49 7.47 -11.03
N GLY A 25 -6.36 8.01 -11.88
CA GLY A 25 -7.22 7.24 -12.79
C GLY A 25 -8.70 7.64 -12.66
N ASP A 26 -9.56 7.03 -13.48
CA ASP A 26 -11.02 7.27 -13.44
C ASP A 26 -11.64 6.68 -12.15
N PRO A 27 -12.25 7.50 -11.26
CA PRO A 27 -12.91 7.03 -10.04
C PRO A 27 -14.00 5.97 -10.29
N GLN A 28 -14.63 5.97 -11.46
CA GLN A 28 -15.70 5.04 -11.82
C GLN A 28 -15.21 3.77 -12.52
N ARG A 29 -13.90 3.64 -12.79
CA ARG A 29 -13.29 2.42 -13.35
C ARG A 29 -13.67 1.21 -12.48
N SER A 30 -14.05 0.10 -13.12
CA SER A 30 -14.28 -1.16 -12.43
C SER A 30 -12.95 -1.77 -12.00
N VAL A 31 -12.83 -2.15 -10.72
CA VAL A 31 -11.65 -2.81 -10.16
C VAL A 31 -12.01 -4.24 -9.78
N ARG A 32 -11.30 -5.21 -10.35
CA ARG A 32 -11.42 -6.66 -10.08
C ARG A 32 -10.06 -7.30 -9.82
N THR A 33 -9.05 -6.94 -10.61
CA THR A 33 -7.68 -7.43 -10.48
C THR A 33 -6.78 -6.30 -10.00
N VAL A 34 -6.03 -6.55 -8.93
CA VAL A 34 -5.17 -5.55 -8.30
C VAL A 34 -3.74 -6.09 -8.24
N ALA A 35 -2.80 -5.34 -8.80
CA ALA A 35 -1.38 -5.53 -8.54
C ALA A 35 -1.01 -4.83 -7.23
N VAL A 36 -0.10 -5.40 -6.44
CA VAL A 36 0.33 -4.83 -5.15
C VAL A 36 1.83 -4.94 -5.02
N CYS A 37 2.48 -3.84 -4.64
CA CYS A 37 3.88 -3.83 -4.21
C CYS A 37 4.01 -2.91 -3.00
N GLY A 38 4.38 -3.46 -1.85
CA GLY A 38 4.75 -2.65 -0.69
C GLY A 38 6.00 -1.81 -0.97
N GLY A 39 6.09 -0.68 -0.30
CA GLY A 39 7.19 0.27 -0.45
C GLY A 39 7.23 0.95 -1.82
N ALA A 40 8.43 1.37 -2.23
CA ALA A 40 8.65 2.17 -3.43
C ALA A 40 8.52 1.34 -4.73
N GLY A 41 7.29 1.18 -5.23
CA GLY A 41 7.00 0.30 -6.37
C GLY A 41 7.01 0.98 -7.75
N ASP A 42 7.57 2.18 -7.89
CA ASP A 42 7.67 2.93 -9.16
C ASP A 42 8.40 2.15 -10.27
N ALA A 43 9.34 1.29 -9.90
CA ALA A 43 10.08 0.43 -10.83
C ALA A 43 9.22 -0.68 -11.46
N PHE A 44 8.09 -1.05 -10.83
CA PHE A 44 7.24 -2.17 -11.26
C PHE A 44 5.98 -1.73 -12.02
N LEU A 45 5.86 -0.44 -12.35
CA LEU A 45 4.72 0.09 -13.11
C LEU A 45 4.44 -0.68 -14.42
N SER A 46 5.49 -1.12 -15.13
CA SER A 46 5.31 -1.91 -16.36
C SER A 46 4.76 -3.31 -16.07
N ALA A 47 5.18 -3.95 -14.97
CA ALA A 47 4.69 -5.26 -14.57
C ALA A 47 3.23 -5.21 -14.08
N ALA A 48 2.77 -4.06 -13.59
CA ALA A 48 1.42 -3.84 -13.11
C ALA A 48 0.39 -3.50 -14.21
N ALA A 49 0.83 -3.19 -15.43
CA ALA A 49 0.01 -2.64 -16.52
C ALA A 49 -1.14 -3.54 -17.04
N GLY A 50 -1.27 -4.77 -16.54
CA GLY A 50 -2.39 -5.68 -16.85
C GLY A 50 -3.45 -5.78 -15.76
N ALA A 51 -3.28 -5.11 -14.62
CA ALA A 51 -4.27 -5.04 -13.55
C ALA A 51 -5.27 -3.90 -13.81
N ASP A 52 -6.39 -3.88 -13.07
CA ASP A 52 -7.31 -2.73 -13.10
C ASP A 52 -6.77 -1.58 -12.24
N ALA A 53 -6.06 -1.92 -11.15
CA ALA A 53 -5.41 -0.98 -10.25
C ALA A 53 -4.08 -1.54 -9.72
N TYR A 54 -3.16 -0.64 -9.38
CA TYR A 54 -1.89 -0.94 -8.73
C TYR A 54 -1.76 -0.15 -7.43
N VAL A 55 -1.58 -0.87 -6.32
CA VAL A 55 -1.40 -0.30 -4.98
C VAL A 55 0.08 -0.36 -4.60
N THR A 56 0.68 0.81 -4.35
CA THR A 56 2.08 0.94 -3.95
C THR A 56 2.36 2.27 -3.24
N SER A 57 3.62 2.61 -3.01
CA SER A 57 4.06 3.86 -2.40
C SER A 57 5.13 4.56 -3.25
N ASP A 58 5.40 5.81 -2.89
CA ASP A 58 6.50 6.65 -3.42
C ASP A 58 6.43 6.86 -4.94
N LEU A 59 5.22 6.93 -5.49
CA LEU A 59 5.03 7.19 -6.91
C LEU A 59 5.42 8.63 -7.28
N ARG A 60 6.27 8.75 -8.31
CA ARG A 60 6.73 10.05 -8.82
C ARG A 60 5.77 10.60 -9.87
N HIS A 61 5.57 11.92 -9.86
CA HIS A 61 4.60 12.61 -10.71
C HIS A 61 4.66 12.19 -12.20
N HIS A 62 5.81 12.31 -12.85
CA HIS A 62 5.94 11.99 -14.27
C HIS A 62 5.72 10.51 -14.58
N ARG A 63 6.13 9.62 -13.67
CA ARG A 63 5.95 8.18 -13.83
C ARG A 63 4.48 7.80 -13.74
N THR A 64 3.75 8.39 -12.79
CA THR A 64 2.30 8.30 -12.68
C THR A 64 1.61 8.83 -13.94
N GLN A 65 2.00 10.02 -14.40
CA GLN A 65 1.41 10.66 -15.57
C GLN A 65 1.60 9.80 -16.83
N ASP A 66 2.81 9.34 -17.11
CA ASP A 66 3.13 8.52 -18.28
C ASP A 66 2.38 7.18 -18.23
N HIS A 67 2.29 6.57 -17.05
CA HIS A 67 1.55 5.31 -16.85
C HIS A 67 0.05 5.47 -17.15
N LEU A 68 -0.57 6.57 -16.70
CA LEU A 68 -1.97 6.86 -17.00
C LEU A 68 -2.20 7.22 -18.47
N ALA A 69 -1.27 7.95 -19.10
CA ALA A 69 -1.37 8.31 -20.51
C ALA A 69 -1.32 7.08 -21.43
N ALA A 70 -0.66 6.00 -20.99
CA ALA A 70 -0.65 4.71 -21.66
C ALA A 70 -1.91 3.86 -21.40
N ASP A 71 -2.87 4.36 -20.61
CA ASP A 71 -4.06 3.65 -20.13
C ASP A 71 -3.76 2.27 -19.51
N ALA A 72 -2.64 2.17 -18.79
CA ALA A 72 -2.15 0.90 -18.27
C ALA A 72 -3.01 0.36 -17.11
N CYS A 73 -3.03 1.03 -15.95
CA CYS A 73 -3.96 0.75 -14.87
C CYS A 73 -4.15 1.97 -13.95
N ALA A 74 -5.14 1.94 -13.06
CA ALA A 74 -5.29 2.97 -12.05
C ALA A 74 -4.20 2.84 -10.97
N LEU A 75 -3.82 3.94 -10.34
CA LEU A 75 -2.75 3.98 -9.33
C LEU A 75 -3.33 4.39 -7.98
N ILE A 76 -2.93 3.67 -6.93
CA ILE A 76 -3.22 3.99 -5.53
C ILE A 76 -1.88 4.10 -4.80
N ASP A 77 -1.53 5.34 -4.42
CA ASP A 77 -0.33 5.70 -3.70
C ASP A 77 -0.65 5.89 -2.21
N ILE A 78 -0.14 4.98 -1.39
CA ILE A 78 -0.30 4.91 0.07
C ILE A 78 1.02 5.24 0.77
N ALA A 79 0.99 5.55 2.07
CA ALA A 79 2.23 5.73 2.83
C ALA A 79 3.10 4.47 2.77
N HIS A 80 4.41 4.66 2.55
CA HIS A 80 5.40 3.59 2.48
C HIS A 80 5.31 2.67 3.70
N TRP A 81 5.37 3.25 4.90
CA TRP A 81 5.24 2.51 6.15
C TRP A 81 3.92 1.74 6.26
N ALA A 82 2.80 2.36 5.87
CA ALA A 82 1.49 1.72 5.95
C ALA A 82 1.36 0.52 5.00
N SER A 83 2.11 0.53 3.89
CA SER A 83 2.14 -0.59 2.94
C SER A 83 2.95 -1.79 3.44
N GLU A 84 3.98 -1.57 4.26
CA GLU A 84 4.92 -2.62 4.68
C GLU A 84 4.64 -3.15 6.09
N TRP A 85 4.11 -2.32 6.99
CA TRP A 85 3.80 -2.72 8.36
C TRP A 85 2.88 -3.96 8.46
N PRO A 86 1.83 -4.14 7.61
CA PRO A 86 0.95 -5.31 7.70
C PRO A 86 1.66 -6.66 7.57
N TRP A 87 2.82 -6.72 6.91
CA TRP A 87 3.63 -7.93 6.79
C TRP A 87 4.24 -8.38 8.14
N LEU A 88 4.47 -7.45 9.07
CA LEU A 88 5.17 -7.76 10.33
C LEU A 88 4.46 -8.81 11.18
N GLU A 89 3.13 -8.89 11.14
CA GLU A 89 2.39 -9.95 11.83
C GLU A 89 2.62 -11.34 11.23
N GLN A 90 2.78 -11.41 9.91
CA GLN A 90 3.10 -12.66 9.22
C GLN A 90 4.54 -13.08 9.54
N ALA A 91 5.49 -12.13 9.51
CA ALA A 91 6.86 -12.36 9.94
C ALA A 91 6.92 -12.85 11.40
N ALA A 92 6.17 -12.22 12.31
CA ALA A 92 6.10 -12.61 13.70
C ALA A 92 5.51 -14.02 13.87
N ALA A 93 4.51 -14.41 13.07
CA ALA A 93 3.98 -15.76 13.07
C ALA A 93 5.04 -16.81 12.69
N VAL A 94 5.86 -16.53 11.68
CA VAL A 94 6.99 -17.39 11.27
C VAL A 94 8.00 -17.53 12.42
N VAL A 95 8.38 -16.42 13.05
CA VAL A 95 9.33 -16.43 14.18
C VAL A 95 8.77 -17.20 15.37
N ARG A 96 7.50 -16.97 15.75
CA ARG A 96 6.82 -17.69 16.84
C ARG A 96 6.79 -19.20 16.58
N ALA A 97 6.38 -19.62 15.38
CA ALA A 97 6.35 -21.03 15.01
C ALA A 97 7.73 -21.69 15.14
N ALA A 98 8.78 -21.01 14.67
CA ALA A 98 10.14 -21.51 14.76
C ALA A 98 10.68 -21.54 16.21
N ALA A 99 10.24 -20.62 17.08
CA ALA A 99 10.60 -20.62 18.50
C ALA A 99 9.93 -21.78 19.26
N THR A 100 8.64 -22.05 19.01
CA THR A 100 7.90 -23.15 19.63
C THR A 100 8.53 -24.51 19.32
N VAL A 101 8.91 -24.76 18.07
CA VAL A 101 9.56 -26.03 17.65
C VAL A 101 10.87 -26.29 18.40
N ARG A 102 11.55 -25.24 18.86
CA ARG A 102 12.85 -25.32 19.54
C ARG A 102 12.74 -25.31 21.08
N GLY A 103 11.54 -25.42 21.63
CA GLY A 103 11.32 -25.27 23.08
C GLY A 103 11.69 -23.88 23.60
N GLY A 104 11.60 -22.86 22.73
CA GLY A 104 12.07 -21.52 23.02
C GLY A 104 11.23 -20.82 24.09
N THR A 105 11.92 -20.09 24.98
CA THR A 105 11.33 -19.28 26.07
C THR A 105 11.12 -17.81 25.66
N VAL A 106 11.43 -17.46 24.41
CA VAL A 106 11.40 -16.09 23.91
C VAL A 106 10.01 -15.68 23.43
N VAL A 107 9.62 -14.44 23.72
CA VAL A 107 8.35 -13.86 23.27
C VAL A 107 8.60 -12.97 22.06
N THR A 108 7.73 -13.04 21.06
CA THR A 108 7.79 -12.20 19.86
C THR A 108 6.72 -11.12 19.92
N HIS A 109 7.12 -9.87 19.69
CA HIS A 109 6.23 -8.71 19.65
C HIS A 109 6.36 -8.00 18.30
N VAL A 110 5.25 -7.47 17.79
CA VAL A 110 5.22 -6.52 16.67
C VAL A 110 5.01 -5.12 17.26
N SER A 111 5.85 -4.16 16.87
CA SER A 111 5.67 -2.78 17.30
C SER A 111 4.41 -2.20 16.66
N THR A 112 3.52 -1.65 17.48
CA THR A 112 2.34 -0.89 17.03
C THR A 112 2.59 0.61 17.01
N HIS A 113 3.80 1.06 17.34
CA HIS A 113 4.17 2.48 17.26
C HIS A 113 4.38 2.87 15.79
N PRO A 114 3.60 3.83 15.25
CA PRO A 114 3.79 4.28 13.87
C PRO A 114 5.16 4.93 13.70
N THR A 115 5.89 4.54 12.66
CA THR A 115 7.20 5.11 12.30
C THR A 115 7.17 5.77 10.93
N ASP A 116 5.98 6.10 10.43
CA ASP A 116 5.82 6.96 9.25
C ASP A 116 6.44 8.34 9.55
N PRO A 117 7.36 8.85 8.71
CA PRO A 117 8.11 10.06 9.04
C PRO A 117 7.31 11.35 8.85
N TRP A 118 6.13 11.27 8.22
CA TRP A 118 5.29 12.42 7.91
C TRP A 118 4.36 12.76 9.07
N THR A 119 4.35 14.02 9.50
CA THR A 119 3.60 14.48 10.69
C THR A 119 2.41 15.38 10.36
N ALA A 120 2.28 15.80 9.10
CA ALA A 120 1.16 16.62 8.64
C ALA A 120 0.98 16.50 7.12
N HIS A 121 -0.25 16.68 6.65
CA HIS A 121 -0.58 16.87 5.25
C HIS A 121 -1.51 18.08 5.18
N LEU A 122 -0.97 19.19 4.67
CA LEU A 122 -1.66 20.47 4.60
C LEU A 122 -2.18 20.67 3.18
N GLY A 123 -3.45 21.05 3.06
CA GLY A 123 -4.10 21.25 1.76
C GLY A 123 -4.60 19.95 1.12
N ARG A 124 -5.74 19.47 1.62
CA ARG A 124 -6.84 18.80 0.91
C ARG A 124 -7.95 18.57 1.94
N THR A 125 -9.05 19.32 1.82
CA THR A 125 -10.33 19.04 2.49
C THR A 125 -11.26 18.35 1.48
N ASN A 126 -12.16 17.49 1.97
CA ASN A 126 -13.18 16.81 1.15
C ASN A 126 -13.99 17.79 0.29
#